data_AF-D4XPS1-F1
#
_entry.id   AF-D4XPS1-F1
#
_cell.length_a   1.000
_cell.length_b   1.000
_cell.length_c   1.000
_cell.angle_alpha   90.00
_cell.angle_beta   90.00
_cell.angle_gamma   90.00
#
_symmetry.space_group_name_H-M   'P 1'
#
loop_
_entity.id
_entity.type
_entity.pdbx_description
1 polymer ?
#
loop_
_entity_poly.entity_id
_entity_poly.type
_entity_poly.pdbx_seq_one_letter_code
_entity_poly.pdbx_strand_id
1 'polypeptide(L)'
;YGSFRIDGVLHTIYNMPANTLTAVISRIKILGRMNVAEKRKPQDGRLKTRTPKGQETELRLSTLPTAFGEKLVMRIFDPEVLVRSFQQLGFEGHLLQSWQQLTQHSHGIILVTGPTGSGKTTTLYSSLKQLATEQVNVCTIEDPIEMLEPSFNQMQVNPNIELGFADGVRALMRQDPDIIMVGEIRDHDTANMAIQAALTGHLVLSTLHTNDAPSSLTRLHDLGVQPFLTSATILGVLAQRLVRRLCPHCKQETAINEQEWEHLTFDYMMDMPTTMFKAVGCEVCRHTGYKGRVGIYEFMPVSLELKSLISAHGTLNDLRTQAKKEGIEPLRIAGARKVIEGVTTLEEVLRVVPLS
;
A
#
# COMPACT_ATOMS: atom_id res chain seq x y z
N TYR A 1 23.69 16.56 6.34
CA TYR A 1 23.76 15.30 5.56
C TYR A 1 22.60 15.25 4.57
N GLY A 2 22.85 14.74 3.37
CA GLY A 2 21.83 14.43 2.36
C GLY A 2 21.73 12.92 2.15
N SER A 3 20.51 12.39 2.16
CA SER A 3 20.25 10.96 2.03
C SER A 3 19.14 10.69 1.00
N PHE A 4 19.23 9.56 0.30
CA PHE A 4 18.16 9.04 -0.55
C PHE A 4 17.50 7.82 0.08
N ARG A 5 16.18 7.72 -0.02
CA ARG A 5 15.49 6.48 0.32
C ARG A 5 15.35 5.62 -0.93
N ILE A 6 16.09 4.52 -1.00
CA ILE A 6 16.07 3.58 -2.13
C ILE A 6 15.61 2.24 -1.59
N ASP A 7 14.58 1.65 -2.21
CA ASP A 7 13.97 0.40 -1.77
C ASP A 7 13.59 0.38 -0.27
N GLY A 8 13.15 1.53 0.24
CA GLY A 8 12.73 1.70 1.63
C GLY A 8 13.84 2.06 2.63
N VAL A 9 15.12 1.97 2.25
CA VAL A 9 16.27 2.21 3.14
C VAL A 9 16.92 3.56 2.84
N LEU A 10 17.36 4.28 3.88
CA LEU A 10 18.09 5.54 3.73
C LEU A 10 19.57 5.30 3.45
N HIS A 11 20.06 5.88 2.35
CA HIS A 11 21.47 5.90 1.96
C HIS A 11 21.99 7.31 2.10
N THR A 12 23.01 7.51 2.94
CA THR A 12 23.71 8.80 3.02
C THR A 12 24.58 8.96 1.79
N ILE A 13 24.34 10.03 1.03
CA ILE A 13 25.04 10.28 -0.25
C ILE A 13 26.05 11.42 -0.10
N TYR A 14 25.66 12.48 0.63
CA TYR A 14 26.49 13.68 0.75
C TYR A 14 26.56 14.15 2.18
N ASN A 15 27.74 14.61 2.59
CA ASN A 15 27.88 15.51 3.72
C ASN A 15 28.11 16.93 3.19
N MET A 16 27.34 17.90 3.67
CA MET A 16 27.40 19.28 3.21
C MET A 16 27.59 20.20 4.43
N PRO A 17 28.44 21.24 4.33
CA PRO A 17 28.54 22.27 5.35
C PRO A 17 27.19 22.96 5.59
N ALA A 18 26.93 23.41 6.82
CA ALA A 18 25.64 24.01 7.21
C ALA A 18 25.27 25.25 6.38
N ASN A 19 26.26 26.08 6.02
CA ASN A 19 26.04 27.27 5.19
C ASN A 19 25.56 26.89 3.78
N THR A 20 26.17 25.86 3.18
CA THR A 20 25.75 25.34 1.88
C THR A 20 24.34 24.76 1.94
N LEU A 21 24.02 24.00 3.00
CA LEU A 21 22.67 23.46 3.20
C LEU A 21 21.62 24.57 3.27
N THR A 22 21.91 25.67 3.98
CA THR A 22 21.01 26.82 4.08
C THR A 22 20.74 27.46 2.71
N ALA A 23 21.76 27.61 1.88
CA ALA A 23 21.62 28.14 0.52
C ALA A 23 20.82 27.19 -0.38
N VAL A 24 21.05 25.88 -0.29
CA VAL A 24 20.31 24.83 -1.02
C VAL A 24 18.83 24.86 -0.66
N ILE A 25 18.50 24.87 0.64
CA ILE A 25 17.11 24.94 1.11
C ILE A 25 16.44 26.21 0.62
N SER A 26 17.12 27.36 0.70
CA SER A 26 16.58 28.63 0.21
C SER A 26 16.28 28.58 -1.29
N ARG A 27 17.17 28.01 -2.10
CA ARG A 27 16.94 27.83 -3.54
C ARG A 27 15.76 26.92 -3.83
N ILE A 28 15.63 25.81 -3.11
CA ILE A 28 14.51 24.87 -3.29
C ILE A 28 13.19 25.49 -2.82
N LYS A 29 13.19 26.30 -1.76
CA LYS A 29 12.01 27.07 -1.33
C LYS A 29 11.52 28.02 -2.41
N ILE A 30 12.43 28.73 -3.08
CA ILE A 30 12.06 29.60 -4.23
C ILE A 30 11.41 28.78 -5.34
N LEU A 31 12.01 27.65 -5.72
CA LEU A 31 11.48 26.77 -6.77
C LEU A 31 10.10 26.19 -6.42
N GLY A 32 9.90 25.84 -5.15
CA GLY A 32 8.65 25.32 -4.61
C GLY A 32 7.60 26.38 -4.24
N ARG A 33 7.87 27.67 -4.53
CA ARG A 33 7.02 28.82 -4.16
C ARG A 33 6.74 28.93 -2.65
N MET A 34 7.70 28.52 -1.83
CA MET A 34 7.66 28.62 -0.37
C MET A 34 8.28 29.95 0.12
N ASN A 35 7.90 30.41 1.31
CA ASN A 35 8.43 31.63 1.91
C ASN A 35 9.84 31.38 2.48
N VAL A 36 10.86 31.95 1.83
CA VAL A 36 12.28 31.83 2.22
C VAL A 36 12.58 32.48 3.56
N ALA A 37 11.89 33.58 3.89
CA ALA A 37 12.11 34.31 5.15
C ALA A 37 11.52 33.58 6.35
N GLU A 38 10.43 32.84 6.17
CA GLU A 38 9.84 32.04 7.24
C GLU A 38 10.62 30.75 7.43
N LYS A 39 11.22 30.55 8.61
CA LYS A 39 12.03 29.36 8.96
C LYS A 39 11.56 28.67 10.24
N ARG A 40 10.48 29.16 10.86
CA ARG A 40 9.99 28.74 12.18
C ARG A 40 8.76 27.85 12.11
N LYS A 41 8.16 27.74 10.92
CA LYS A 41 6.98 26.92 10.67
C LYS A 41 7.26 25.90 9.56
N PRO A 42 6.65 24.71 9.60
CA PRO A 42 6.67 23.78 8.48
C PRO A 42 6.09 24.45 7.23
N GLN A 43 6.59 24.07 6.06
CA GLN A 43 6.07 24.54 4.78
C GLN A 43 6.08 23.39 3.78
N ASP A 44 5.06 23.35 2.93
CA ASP A 44 4.95 22.39 1.84
C ASP A 44 4.92 23.13 0.51
N GLY A 45 5.53 22.52 -0.50
CA GLY A 45 5.63 23.07 -1.85
C GLY A 45 5.59 21.98 -2.90
N ARG A 46 5.36 22.37 -4.14
CA ARG A 46 5.39 21.46 -5.30
C ARG A 46 6.31 22.04 -6.35
N LEU A 47 7.07 21.16 -7.01
CA LEU A 47 7.98 21.51 -8.09
C LEU A 47 7.78 20.53 -9.23
N LYS A 48 7.29 21.04 -10.37
CA LYS A 48 7.27 20.28 -11.63
C LYS A 48 8.66 20.28 -12.24
N THR A 49 9.14 19.12 -12.64
CA THR A 49 10.41 18.93 -13.33
C THR A 49 10.27 17.84 -14.39
N ARG A 50 11.35 17.50 -15.08
CA ARG A 50 11.37 16.44 -16.09
C ARG A 50 12.39 15.36 -15.73
N THR A 51 12.04 14.11 -15.98
CA THR A 51 12.98 12.98 -15.90
C THR A 51 14.05 13.12 -17.00
N PRO A 52 15.18 12.38 -16.93
CA PRO A 52 16.17 12.38 -18.01
C PRO A 52 15.60 11.96 -19.37
N LYS A 53 14.47 11.23 -19.40
CA LYS A 53 13.73 10.84 -20.61
C LYS A 53 12.76 11.91 -21.11
N GLY A 54 12.70 13.08 -20.46
CA GLY A 54 11.85 14.22 -20.83
C GLY A 54 10.42 14.18 -20.30
N GLN A 55 10.02 13.14 -19.56
CA GLN A 55 8.67 13.02 -18.99
C GLN A 55 8.49 13.97 -17.81
N GLU A 56 7.29 14.53 -17.65
CA GLU A 56 6.98 15.37 -16.51
C GLU A 56 6.89 14.54 -15.22
N THR A 57 7.52 15.03 -14.15
CA THR A 57 7.47 14.45 -12.81
C THR A 57 7.29 15.58 -11.80
N GLU A 58 6.50 15.32 -10.75
CA GLU A 58 6.29 16.27 -9.67
C GLU A 58 7.14 15.88 -8.45
N LEU A 59 7.79 16.87 -7.85
CA LEU A 59 8.42 16.74 -6.55
C LEU A 59 7.53 17.42 -5.52
N ARG A 60 7.11 16.68 -4.48
CA ARG A 60 6.53 17.28 -3.29
C ARG A 60 7.64 17.60 -2.30
N LEU A 61 7.69 18.85 -1.88
CA LEU A 61 8.70 19.42 -1.02
C LEU A 61 8.08 19.67 0.35
N SER A 62 8.79 19.36 1.43
CA SER A 62 8.37 19.67 2.78
C SER A 62 9.57 20.12 3.60
N THR A 63 9.48 21.31 4.19
CA THR A 63 10.48 21.85 5.12
C THR A 63 9.97 21.78 6.55
N LEU A 64 10.80 21.36 7.48
CA LEU A 64 10.51 21.29 8.91
C LEU A 64 11.60 22.03 9.70
N PRO A 65 11.27 22.98 10.59
CA PRO A 65 12.25 23.57 11.50
C PRO A 65 12.80 22.52 12.48
N THR A 66 14.11 22.51 12.67
CA THR A 66 14.81 21.65 13.64
C THR A 66 15.77 22.48 14.49
N ALA A 67 16.33 21.89 15.55
CA ALA A 67 17.30 22.56 16.42
C ALA A 67 18.54 23.11 15.68
N PHE A 68 18.91 22.51 14.54
CA PHE A 68 20.12 22.87 13.77
C PHE A 68 19.80 23.52 12.41
N GLY A 69 18.59 24.07 12.25
CA GLY A 69 18.11 24.68 11.01
C GLY A 69 16.96 23.91 10.38
N GLU A 70 16.69 24.13 9.10
CA GLU A 70 15.57 23.47 8.42
C GLU A 70 15.97 22.08 7.88
N LYS A 71 15.09 21.09 8.05
CA LYS A 71 15.13 19.81 7.34
C LYS A 71 14.24 19.90 6.12
N LEU A 72 14.78 19.62 4.94
CA LEU A 72 14.02 19.51 3.70
C LEU A 72 13.87 18.04 3.30
N VAL A 73 12.66 17.64 2.94
CA VAL A 73 12.36 16.34 2.30
C VAL A 73 11.79 16.61 0.92
N MET A 74 12.27 15.88 -0.08
CA MET A 74 11.73 15.87 -1.43
C MET A 74 11.23 14.48 -1.74
N ARG A 75 9.95 14.35 -2.07
CA ARG A 75 9.33 13.09 -2.51
C ARG A 75 9.12 13.16 -4.02
N ILE A 76 9.74 12.24 -4.72
CA ILE A 76 9.64 12.11 -6.18
C ILE A 76 8.37 11.32 -6.50
N PHE A 77 7.50 11.89 -7.33
CA PHE A 77 6.33 11.21 -7.88
C PHE A 77 6.62 10.83 -9.31
N ASP A 78 6.86 9.54 -9.52
CA ASP A 78 7.06 8.96 -10.84
C ASP A 78 5.74 8.30 -11.29
N PRO A 79 5.03 8.87 -12.30
CA PRO A 79 3.80 8.30 -12.82
C PRO A 79 3.96 6.87 -13.34
N GLU A 80 5.14 6.51 -13.87
CA GLU A 80 5.39 5.16 -14.42
C GLU A 80 5.37 4.07 -13.33
N VAL A 81 5.55 4.44 -12.06
CA VAL A 81 5.62 3.48 -10.95
C VAL A 81 4.24 3.07 -10.45
N LEU A 82 3.22 3.91 -10.62
CA LEU A 82 1.89 3.73 -10.03
C LEU A 82 1.05 2.66 -10.73
N VAL A 83 1.24 2.48 -12.03
CA VAL A 83 0.51 1.47 -12.82
C VAL A 83 1.46 0.35 -13.19
N ARG A 84 1.12 -0.87 -12.79
CA ARG A 84 1.87 -2.09 -13.08
C ARG A 84 0.92 -3.14 -13.65
N SER A 85 1.43 -4.03 -14.48
CA SER A 85 0.67 -5.25 -14.80
C SER A 85 0.52 -6.12 -13.55
N PHE A 86 -0.54 -6.94 -13.49
CA PHE A 86 -0.71 -7.89 -12.38
C PHE A 86 0.46 -8.85 -12.22
N GLN A 87 1.08 -9.27 -13.32
CA GLN A 87 2.32 -10.06 -13.28
C GLN A 87 3.47 -9.30 -12.59
N GLN A 88 3.62 -7.99 -12.87
CA GLN A 88 4.63 -7.16 -12.20
C GLN A 88 4.33 -6.91 -10.72
N LEU A 89 3.06 -6.94 -10.33
CA LEU A 89 2.65 -6.92 -8.91
C LEU A 89 2.97 -8.27 -8.23
N GLY A 90 3.06 -9.36 -8.99
CA GLY A 90 3.24 -10.71 -8.48
C GLY A 90 1.91 -11.42 -8.23
N PHE A 91 0.83 -10.97 -8.86
CA PHE A 91 -0.44 -11.71 -8.91
C PHE A 91 -0.33 -12.80 -9.95
N GLU A 92 -0.28 -14.04 -9.49
CA GLU A 92 -0.15 -15.23 -10.32
C GLU A 92 -1.07 -16.34 -9.78
N GLY A 93 -1.35 -17.34 -10.63
CA GLY A 93 -2.13 -18.52 -10.27
C GLY A 93 -3.48 -18.17 -9.62
N HIS A 94 -3.75 -18.80 -8.48
CA HIS A 94 -5.00 -18.64 -7.73
C HIS A 94 -5.26 -17.18 -7.29
N LEU A 95 -4.23 -16.45 -6.85
CA LEU A 95 -4.38 -15.07 -6.40
C LEU A 95 -4.92 -14.17 -7.53
N LEU A 96 -4.35 -14.29 -8.74
CA LEU A 96 -4.80 -13.51 -9.88
C LEU A 96 -6.25 -13.83 -10.26
N GLN A 97 -6.59 -15.12 -10.32
CA GLN A 97 -7.93 -15.59 -10.68
C GLN A 97 -8.97 -15.09 -9.67
N SER A 98 -8.72 -15.27 -8.37
CA SER A 98 -9.64 -14.84 -7.33
C SER A 98 -9.73 -13.32 -7.24
N TRP A 99 -8.63 -12.57 -7.44
CA TRP A 99 -8.69 -11.11 -7.50
C TRP A 99 -9.56 -10.63 -8.67
N GLN A 100 -9.35 -11.20 -9.86
CA GLN A 100 -10.15 -10.87 -11.05
C GLN A 100 -11.64 -11.16 -10.83
N GLN A 101 -11.97 -12.31 -10.26
CA GLN A 101 -13.35 -12.66 -9.90
C GLN A 101 -13.96 -11.62 -8.96
N LEU A 102 -13.26 -11.23 -7.89
CA LEU A 102 -13.77 -10.23 -6.95
C LEU A 102 -14.00 -8.87 -7.61
N THR A 103 -13.05 -8.43 -8.45
CA THR A 103 -13.16 -7.13 -9.15
C THR A 103 -14.24 -7.07 -10.23
N GLN A 104 -14.84 -8.21 -10.61
CA GLN A 104 -15.93 -8.30 -11.58
C GLN A 104 -17.32 -8.26 -10.93
N HIS A 105 -17.41 -8.23 -9.59
CA HIS A 105 -18.69 -8.04 -8.92
C HIS A 105 -19.29 -6.67 -9.27
N SER A 106 -20.60 -6.61 -9.46
CA SER A 106 -21.32 -5.36 -9.71
C SER A 106 -21.34 -4.44 -8.49
N HIS A 107 -21.32 -5.00 -7.28
CA HIS A 107 -21.37 -4.23 -6.05
C HIS A 107 -20.70 -4.94 -4.87
N GLY A 108 -20.35 -4.16 -3.84
CA GLY A 108 -19.68 -4.64 -2.64
C GLY A 108 -18.36 -3.90 -2.39
N ILE A 109 -17.66 -4.22 -1.31
CA ILE A 109 -16.42 -3.56 -0.92
C ILE A 109 -15.24 -4.52 -1.01
N ILE A 110 -14.18 -4.11 -1.69
CA ILE A 110 -12.87 -4.75 -1.67
C ILE A 110 -11.90 -3.84 -0.92
N LEU A 111 -11.27 -4.38 0.13
CA LEU A 111 -10.33 -3.64 0.97
C LEU A 111 -8.90 -4.04 0.64
N VAL A 112 -8.03 -3.06 0.37
CA VAL A 112 -6.59 -3.28 0.28
C VAL A 112 -5.93 -2.73 1.54
N THR A 113 -5.22 -3.54 2.29
CA THR A 113 -4.72 -3.18 3.62
C THR A 113 -3.20 -3.29 3.75
N GLY A 114 -2.67 -2.52 4.70
CA GLY A 114 -1.25 -2.52 5.03
C GLY A 114 -0.72 -1.14 5.40
N PRO A 115 0.54 -1.05 5.87
CA PRO A 115 1.14 0.20 6.30
C PRO A 115 1.43 1.13 5.12
N THR A 116 1.91 2.33 5.43
CA THR A 116 2.41 3.26 4.41
C THR A 116 3.56 2.63 3.63
N GLY A 117 3.53 2.74 2.30
CA GLY A 117 4.57 2.19 1.44
C GLY A 117 4.47 0.68 1.19
N SER A 118 3.37 0.02 1.57
CA SER A 118 3.12 -1.39 1.21
C SER A 118 2.65 -1.60 -0.24
N GLY A 119 2.42 -0.52 -1.01
CA GLY A 119 2.01 -0.61 -2.41
C GLY A 119 0.49 -0.67 -2.66
N LYS A 120 -0.34 -0.34 -1.67
CA LYS A 120 -1.82 -0.32 -1.80
C LYS A 120 -2.30 0.49 -2.99
N THR A 121 -1.84 1.74 -3.11
CA THR A 121 -2.21 2.64 -4.21
C THR A 121 -1.83 2.05 -5.56
N THR A 122 -0.66 1.42 -5.68
CA THR A 122 -0.22 0.76 -6.92
C THR A 122 -1.17 -0.37 -7.31
N THR A 123 -1.58 -1.21 -6.34
CA THR A 123 -2.54 -2.30 -6.58
C THR A 123 -3.92 -1.76 -6.98
N LEU A 124 -4.41 -0.72 -6.29
CA LEU A 124 -5.68 -0.08 -6.62
C LEU A 124 -5.67 0.56 -8.01
N TYR A 125 -4.70 1.42 -8.30
CA TYR A 125 -4.59 2.07 -9.62
C TYR A 125 -4.45 1.05 -10.76
N SER A 126 -3.66 0.00 -10.56
CA SER A 126 -3.50 -1.06 -11.56
C SER A 126 -4.81 -1.81 -11.81
N SER A 127 -5.59 -2.06 -10.76
CA SER A 127 -6.89 -2.72 -10.88
C SER A 127 -7.92 -1.81 -11.55
N LEU A 128 -8.05 -0.56 -11.10
CA LEU A 128 -8.99 0.41 -11.65
C LEU A 128 -8.72 0.69 -13.12
N LYS A 129 -7.45 0.78 -13.53
CA LYS A 129 -7.10 1.03 -14.94
C LYS A 129 -7.54 -0.11 -15.86
N GLN A 130 -7.54 -1.35 -15.36
CA GLN A 130 -8.06 -2.48 -16.13
C GLN A 130 -9.60 -2.47 -16.20
N LEU A 131 -10.27 -1.98 -15.16
CA LEU A 131 -11.73 -1.93 -15.08
C LEU A 131 -12.33 -0.71 -15.80
N ALA A 132 -11.57 0.39 -15.92
CA ALA A 132 -11.97 1.62 -16.58
C ALA A 132 -12.03 1.44 -18.10
N THR A 133 -13.16 0.91 -18.56
CA THR A 133 -13.54 0.85 -19.97
C THR A 133 -14.47 2.01 -20.31
N GLU A 134 -14.75 2.24 -21.59
CA GLU A 134 -15.70 3.27 -22.03
C GLU A 134 -17.13 3.07 -21.48
N GLN A 135 -17.44 1.87 -20.97
CA GLN A 135 -18.74 1.49 -20.42
C GLN A 135 -18.79 1.51 -18.88
N VAL A 136 -17.67 1.82 -18.21
CA VAL A 136 -17.56 1.75 -16.75
C VAL A 136 -17.10 3.10 -16.22
N ASN A 137 -17.98 3.79 -15.51
CA ASN A 137 -17.69 5.06 -14.86
C ASN A 137 -16.92 4.83 -13.55
N VAL A 138 -15.60 5.05 -13.61
CA VAL A 138 -14.71 4.93 -12.45
C VAL A 138 -14.49 6.31 -11.81
N CYS A 139 -14.89 6.44 -10.55
CA CYS A 139 -14.71 7.66 -9.78
C CYS A 139 -13.80 7.42 -8.56
N THR A 140 -12.90 8.36 -8.27
CA THR A 140 -11.96 8.23 -7.14
C THR A 140 -12.04 9.44 -6.20
N ILE A 141 -11.77 9.21 -4.92
CA ILE A 141 -11.61 10.25 -3.90
C ILE A 141 -10.28 10.03 -3.19
N GLU A 142 -9.38 11.00 -3.26
CA GLU A 142 -7.98 10.82 -2.87
C GLU A 142 -7.43 11.99 -2.03
N ASP A 143 -6.49 11.71 -1.13
CA ASP A 143 -5.82 12.72 -0.30
C ASP A 143 -4.29 12.53 -0.27
N PRO A 144 -3.54 13.14 -1.21
CA PRO A 144 -3.98 13.78 -2.46
C PRO A 144 -4.04 12.78 -3.63
N ILE A 145 -4.44 13.24 -4.82
CA ILE A 145 -4.32 12.47 -6.06
C ILE A 145 -2.84 12.21 -6.36
N GLU A 146 -2.47 10.94 -6.52
CA GLU A 146 -1.06 10.55 -6.73
C GLU A 146 -0.63 10.60 -8.19
N MET A 147 -1.55 10.33 -9.12
CA MET A 147 -1.35 10.47 -10.57
C MET A 147 -2.67 10.82 -11.25
N LEU A 148 -2.60 11.75 -12.21
CA LEU A 148 -3.73 12.04 -13.08
C LEU A 148 -3.88 10.91 -14.10
N GLU A 149 -5.04 10.28 -14.11
CA GLU A 149 -5.42 9.20 -15.01
C GLU A 149 -6.67 9.62 -15.78
N PRO A 150 -6.55 9.91 -17.10
CA PRO A 150 -7.68 10.40 -17.91
C PRO A 150 -8.90 9.47 -17.96
N SER A 151 -8.72 8.18 -17.68
CA SER A 151 -9.82 7.21 -17.62
C SER A 151 -10.62 7.25 -16.32
N PHE A 152 -10.22 8.06 -15.32
CA PHE A 152 -10.91 8.17 -14.02
C PHE A 152 -11.49 9.58 -13.82
N ASN A 153 -12.62 9.65 -13.12
CA ASN A 153 -13.15 10.88 -12.54
C ASN A 153 -12.58 11.08 -11.13
N GLN A 154 -11.49 11.83 -11.00
CA GLN A 154 -10.73 11.92 -9.75
C GLN A 154 -11.06 13.19 -8.96
N MET A 155 -11.50 13.02 -7.70
CA MET A 155 -11.70 14.10 -6.74
C MET A 155 -10.57 14.09 -5.70
N GLN A 156 -9.97 15.25 -5.45
CA GLN A 156 -9.04 15.41 -4.33
C GLN A 156 -9.76 15.98 -3.11
N VAL A 157 -9.51 15.41 -1.94
CA VAL A 157 -9.92 15.99 -0.65
C VAL A 157 -9.36 17.41 -0.52
N ASN A 158 -10.21 18.33 -0.06
CA ASN A 158 -9.85 19.73 0.13
C ASN A 158 -10.40 20.26 1.47
N PRO A 159 -9.58 20.20 2.54
CA PRO A 159 -10.00 20.65 3.86
C PRO A 159 -10.34 22.15 3.94
N ASN A 160 -9.79 22.98 3.04
CA ASN A 160 -10.03 24.44 3.06
C ASN A 160 -11.46 24.83 2.69
N ILE A 161 -12.19 23.92 2.03
CA ILE A 161 -13.60 24.10 1.66
C ILE A 161 -14.48 23.02 2.29
N GLU A 162 -13.98 22.34 3.32
CA GLU A 162 -14.70 21.27 4.03
C GLU A 162 -15.12 20.10 3.12
N LEU A 163 -14.37 19.83 2.05
CA LEU A 163 -14.62 18.72 1.14
C LEU A 163 -13.82 17.49 1.58
N GLY A 164 -14.43 16.63 2.39
CA GLY A 164 -13.85 15.38 2.90
C GLY A 164 -14.17 14.13 2.07
N PHE A 165 -13.71 12.98 2.55
CA PHE A 165 -13.98 11.67 1.93
C PHE A 165 -15.49 11.33 1.93
N ALA A 166 -16.14 11.44 3.09
CA ALA A 166 -17.57 11.12 3.22
C ALA A 166 -18.45 11.98 2.31
N ASP A 167 -18.17 13.29 2.22
CA ASP A 167 -18.89 14.23 1.34
C ASP A 167 -18.64 13.90 -0.14
N GLY A 168 -17.41 13.52 -0.47
CA GLY A 168 -17.05 13.01 -1.79
C GLY A 168 -17.86 11.80 -2.20
N VAL A 169 -17.93 10.77 -1.35
CA VAL A 169 -18.70 9.54 -1.66
C VAL A 169 -20.18 9.89 -1.85
N ARG A 170 -20.71 10.73 -0.97
CA ARG A 170 -22.10 11.20 -1.05
C ARG A 170 -22.36 11.96 -2.35
N ALA A 171 -21.43 12.76 -2.84
CA ALA A 171 -21.54 13.46 -4.10
C ALA A 171 -21.47 12.49 -5.29
N LEU A 172 -20.51 11.57 -5.28
CA LEU A 172 -20.30 10.59 -6.35
C LEU A 172 -21.48 9.66 -6.54
N MET A 173 -22.21 9.27 -5.50
CA MET A 173 -23.44 8.46 -5.65
C MET A 173 -24.54 9.13 -6.49
N ARG A 174 -24.43 10.44 -6.80
CA ARG A 174 -25.32 11.17 -7.74
C ARG A 174 -24.65 11.45 -9.09
N GLN A 175 -23.54 10.81 -9.39
CA GLN A 175 -22.76 10.98 -10.62
C GLN A 175 -22.75 9.72 -11.48
N ASP A 176 -23.71 8.81 -11.25
CA ASP A 176 -23.84 7.54 -11.98
C ASP A 176 -22.55 6.71 -12.04
N PRO A 177 -21.83 6.49 -10.91
CA PRO A 177 -20.60 5.70 -10.92
C PRO A 177 -20.94 4.21 -10.96
N ASP A 178 -20.10 3.42 -11.63
CA ASP A 178 -20.12 1.95 -11.48
C ASP A 178 -19.17 1.53 -10.36
N ILE A 179 -18.01 2.19 -10.31
CA ILE A 179 -16.94 1.91 -9.36
C ILE A 179 -16.54 3.17 -8.62
N ILE A 180 -16.48 3.09 -7.29
CA ILE A 180 -16.02 4.17 -6.42
C ILE A 180 -14.75 3.71 -5.70
N MET A 181 -13.64 4.42 -5.90
CA MET A 181 -12.45 4.24 -5.07
C MET A 181 -12.38 5.31 -3.98
N VAL A 182 -12.35 4.87 -2.73
CA VAL A 182 -12.13 5.72 -1.56
C VAL A 182 -10.70 5.52 -1.10
N GLY A 183 -9.86 6.56 -1.22
CA GLY A 183 -8.42 6.48 -0.97
C GLY A 183 -8.07 5.79 0.34
N GLU A 184 -8.83 6.05 1.40
CA GLU A 184 -8.74 5.37 2.68
C GLU A 184 -9.99 5.57 3.54
N ILE A 185 -10.27 4.61 4.41
CA ILE A 185 -11.29 4.72 5.45
C ILE A 185 -10.59 5.00 6.79
N ARG A 186 -10.67 6.24 7.28
CA ARG A 186 -10.05 6.65 8.55
C ARG A 186 -11.02 6.78 9.71
N ASP A 187 -12.27 7.07 9.41
CA ASP A 187 -13.30 7.47 10.36
C ASP A 187 -14.64 6.77 10.09
N HIS A 188 -15.56 6.92 11.05
CA HIS A 188 -16.90 6.35 11.02
C HIS A 188 -17.71 6.83 9.82
N ASP A 189 -17.67 8.12 9.51
CA ASP A 189 -18.49 8.72 8.47
C ASP A 189 -18.09 8.22 7.08
N THR A 190 -16.79 8.13 6.81
CA THR A 190 -16.25 7.57 5.57
C THR A 190 -16.56 6.07 5.46
N ALA A 191 -16.43 5.32 6.56
CA ALA A 191 -16.78 3.90 6.59
C ALA A 191 -18.28 3.70 6.26
N ASN A 192 -19.16 4.47 6.89
CA ASN A 192 -20.60 4.41 6.62
C ASN A 192 -20.92 4.77 5.17
N MET A 193 -20.31 5.81 4.60
CA MET A 193 -20.56 6.17 3.21
C MET A 193 -20.08 5.09 2.24
N ALA A 194 -18.94 4.45 2.49
CA ALA A 194 -18.48 3.31 1.69
C ALA A 194 -19.46 2.12 1.76
N ILE A 195 -19.99 1.82 2.95
CA ILE A 195 -21.03 0.79 3.16
C ILE A 195 -22.32 1.15 2.40
N GLN A 196 -22.78 2.39 2.48
CA GLN A 196 -23.98 2.84 1.77
C GLN A 196 -23.81 2.77 0.25
N ALA A 197 -22.66 3.19 -0.28
CA ALA A 197 -22.35 3.05 -1.69
C ALA A 197 -22.42 1.57 -2.14
N ALA A 198 -21.81 0.66 -1.36
CA ALA A 198 -21.85 -0.76 -1.67
C ALA A 198 -23.26 -1.37 -1.61
N LEU A 199 -24.10 -0.96 -0.65
CA LEU A 199 -25.49 -1.41 -0.53
C LEU A 199 -26.40 -0.87 -1.63
N THR A 200 -26.05 0.27 -2.22
CA THR A 200 -26.80 0.91 -3.31
C THR A 200 -26.37 0.45 -4.69
N GLY A 201 -25.55 -0.60 -4.78
CA GLY A 201 -25.22 -1.26 -6.04
C GLY A 201 -23.89 -0.85 -6.66
N HIS A 202 -22.99 -0.22 -5.91
CA HIS A 202 -21.67 0.19 -6.40
C HIS A 202 -20.57 -0.77 -5.97
N LEU A 203 -19.57 -1.01 -6.84
CA LEU A 203 -18.33 -1.65 -6.43
C LEU A 203 -17.42 -0.60 -5.79
N VAL A 204 -17.06 -0.81 -4.52
CA VAL A 204 -16.22 0.11 -3.76
C VAL A 204 -14.85 -0.52 -3.54
N LEU A 205 -13.79 0.16 -3.95
CA LEU A 205 -12.42 -0.20 -3.60
C LEU A 205 -11.90 0.80 -2.57
N SER A 206 -11.32 0.32 -1.48
CA SER A 206 -10.77 1.23 -0.47
C SER A 206 -9.54 0.68 0.23
N THR A 207 -8.90 1.53 1.04
CA THR A 207 -7.78 1.11 1.87
C THR A 207 -8.04 1.25 3.37
N LEU A 208 -7.41 0.36 4.12
CA LEU A 208 -7.29 0.43 5.57
C LEU A 208 -5.85 0.22 6.01
N HIS A 209 -5.53 0.72 7.19
CA HIS A 209 -4.23 0.54 7.82
C HIS A 209 -4.29 -0.54 8.89
N THR A 210 -4.33 -1.81 8.46
CA THR A 210 -4.27 -2.98 9.35
C THR A 210 -3.06 -3.86 9.08
N ASN A 211 -2.75 -4.73 10.04
CA ASN A 211 -1.57 -5.58 9.99
C ASN A 211 -1.77 -6.81 9.10
N ASP A 212 -2.97 -7.36 9.08
CA ASP A 212 -3.39 -8.53 8.31
C ASP A 212 -4.82 -8.31 7.74
N ALA A 213 -5.36 -9.31 7.05
CA ALA A 213 -6.68 -9.22 6.44
C ALA A 213 -7.82 -9.38 7.48
N PRO A 214 -7.84 -10.38 8.38
CA PRO A 214 -8.87 -10.50 9.41
C PRO A 214 -9.04 -9.26 10.30
N SER A 215 -7.94 -8.62 10.70
CA SER A 215 -7.96 -7.42 11.55
C SER A 215 -8.64 -6.22 10.89
N SER A 216 -8.77 -6.20 9.56
CA SER A 216 -9.49 -5.12 8.88
C SER A 216 -10.98 -5.14 9.18
N LEU A 217 -11.56 -6.32 9.41
CA LEU A 217 -12.97 -6.48 9.78
C LEU A 217 -13.20 -5.96 11.20
N THR A 218 -12.32 -6.30 12.14
CA THR A 218 -12.34 -5.72 13.49
C THR A 218 -12.18 -4.20 13.45
N ARG A 219 -11.28 -3.69 12.60
CA ARG A 219 -11.09 -2.24 12.44
C ARG A 219 -12.34 -1.52 11.95
N LEU A 220 -13.13 -2.12 11.06
CA LEU A 220 -14.42 -1.55 10.65
C LEU A 220 -15.40 -1.49 11.82
N HIS A 221 -15.42 -2.51 12.69
CA HIS A 221 -16.26 -2.51 13.88
C HIS A 221 -15.81 -1.46 14.91
N ASP A 222 -14.50 -1.27 15.09
CA ASP A 222 -13.95 -0.20 15.93
C ASP A 222 -14.31 1.19 15.41
N LEU A 223 -14.46 1.33 14.09
CA LEU A 223 -14.96 2.53 13.44
C LEU A 223 -16.49 2.65 13.53
N GLY A 224 -17.20 1.73 14.19
CA GLY A 224 -18.64 1.78 14.41
C GLY A 224 -19.51 1.15 13.33
N VAL A 225 -18.92 0.45 12.34
CA VAL A 225 -19.68 -0.30 11.34
C VAL A 225 -20.28 -1.54 12.00
N GLN A 226 -21.59 -1.74 11.83
CA GLN A 226 -22.29 -2.88 12.40
C GLN A 226 -21.89 -4.19 11.69
N PRO A 227 -21.67 -5.31 12.41
CA PRO A 227 -21.16 -6.53 11.78
C PRO A 227 -22.05 -7.11 10.68
N PHE A 228 -23.38 -6.98 10.80
CA PHE A 228 -24.28 -7.42 9.73
C PHE A 228 -24.06 -6.63 8.43
N LEU A 229 -23.68 -5.34 8.51
CA LEU A 229 -23.35 -4.52 7.34
C LEU A 229 -22.02 -4.98 6.73
N THR A 230 -21.02 -5.24 7.58
CA THR A 230 -19.73 -5.80 7.15
C THR A 230 -19.93 -7.12 6.40
N SER A 231 -20.71 -8.03 6.97
CA SER A 231 -21.04 -9.33 6.38
C SER A 231 -21.80 -9.21 5.04
N ALA A 232 -22.70 -8.23 4.94
CA ALA A 232 -23.48 -8.00 3.73
C ALA A 232 -22.68 -7.34 2.60
N THR A 233 -21.67 -6.52 2.91
CA THR A 233 -21.04 -5.64 1.92
C THR A 233 -19.59 -5.98 1.58
N ILE A 234 -18.79 -6.52 2.51
CA ILE A 234 -17.38 -6.82 2.23
C ILE A 234 -17.30 -8.08 1.36
N LEU A 235 -16.67 -7.96 0.18
CA LEU A 235 -16.41 -9.06 -0.75
C LEU A 235 -15.10 -9.77 -0.41
N GLY A 236 -14.08 -9.00 -0.03
CA GLY A 236 -12.76 -9.55 0.27
C GLY A 236 -11.78 -8.49 0.75
N VAL A 237 -10.70 -8.97 1.34
CA VAL A 237 -9.62 -8.16 1.90
C VAL A 237 -8.29 -8.67 1.36
N LEU A 238 -7.49 -7.77 0.80
CA LEU A 238 -6.11 -8.02 0.37
C LEU A 238 -5.15 -7.29 1.31
N ALA A 239 -4.56 -8.00 2.26
CA ALA A 239 -3.46 -7.47 3.03
C ALA A 239 -2.14 -7.60 2.24
N GLN A 240 -1.34 -6.54 2.23
CA GLN A 240 -0.15 -6.43 1.40
C GLN A 240 1.06 -5.91 2.19
N ARG A 241 2.24 -6.43 1.87
CA ARG A 241 3.55 -5.88 2.21
C ARG A 241 4.47 -5.89 1.00
N LEU A 242 5.53 -5.08 1.05
CA LEU A 242 6.64 -5.15 0.11
C LEU A 242 7.89 -5.63 0.84
N VAL A 243 8.50 -6.69 0.32
CA VAL A 243 9.82 -7.16 0.73
C VAL A 243 10.84 -6.78 -0.33
N ARG A 244 12.08 -6.51 0.09
CA ARG A 244 13.19 -6.25 -0.82
C ARG A 244 13.60 -7.54 -1.53
N ARG A 245 13.86 -7.45 -2.84
CA ARG A 245 14.35 -8.59 -3.63
C ARG A 245 15.85 -8.72 -3.48
N LEU A 246 16.33 -9.92 -3.22
CA LEU A 246 17.76 -10.23 -3.22
C LEU A 246 18.39 -9.83 -4.56
N CYS A 247 19.59 -9.24 -4.48
CA CYS A 247 20.33 -8.86 -5.67
C CYS A 247 20.80 -10.13 -6.43
N PRO A 248 20.42 -10.30 -7.71
CA PRO A 248 20.76 -11.51 -8.46
C PRO A 248 22.28 -11.67 -8.71
N HIS A 249 23.06 -10.60 -8.60
CA HIS A 249 24.50 -10.62 -8.85
C HIS A 249 25.34 -11.02 -7.62
N CYS A 250 24.80 -10.88 -6.41
CA CYS A 250 25.60 -11.08 -5.19
C CYS A 250 24.91 -11.91 -4.12
N LYS A 251 23.66 -12.36 -4.32
CA LYS A 251 23.05 -13.30 -3.38
C LYS A 251 23.93 -14.56 -3.29
N GLN A 252 24.10 -15.06 -2.07
CA GLN A 252 24.86 -16.27 -1.80
C GLN A 252 24.02 -17.22 -0.99
N GLU A 253 24.27 -18.51 -1.17
CA GLU A 253 23.67 -19.54 -0.33
C GLU A 253 24.14 -19.36 1.12
N THR A 254 23.26 -19.72 2.05
CA THR A 254 23.54 -19.69 3.48
C THR A 254 22.89 -20.89 4.15
N ALA A 255 23.46 -21.29 5.29
CA ALA A 255 22.83 -22.26 6.16
C ALA A 255 21.45 -21.76 6.61
N ILE A 256 20.53 -22.70 6.77
CA ILE A 256 19.17 -22.43 7.22
C ILE A 256 19.20 -22.08 8.71
N ASN A 257 18.51 -21.01 9.10
CA ASN A 257 18.23 -20.76 10.51
C ASN A 257 16.94 -21.49 10.88
N GLU A 258 17.06 -22.70 11.42
CA GLU A 258 15.93 -23.57 11.75
C GLU A 258 14.96 -22.88 12.74
N GLN A 259 15.49 -22.20 13.75
CA GLN A 259 14.68 -21.51 14.77
C GLN A 259 13.84 -20.39 14.15
N GLU A 260 14.43 -19.55 13.30
CA GLU A 260 13.69 -18.48 12.62
C GLU A 260 12.68 -19.04 11.60
N TRP A 261 13.00 -20.17 10.96
CA TRP A 261 12.09 -20.84 10.03
C TRP A 261 10.87 -21.39 10.76
N GLU A 262 11.09 -22.17 11.82
CA GLU A 262 10.03 -22.69 12.69
C GLU A 262 9.19 -21.55 13.26
N HIS A 263 9.82 -20.44 13.65
CA HIS A 263 9.09 -19.27 14.13
C HIS A 263 8.19 -18.64 13.05
N LEU A 264 8.66 -18.57 11.80
CA LEU A 264 7.87 -18.03 10.69
C LEU A 264 6.68 -18.95 10.33
N THR A 265 6.87 -20.27 10.40
CA THR A 265 5.92 -21.28 9.93
C THR A 265 5.24 -22.07 11.05
N PHE A 266 5.26 -21.59 12.30
CA PHE A 266 4.96 -22.37 13.51
C PHE A 266 3.64 -23.17 13.53
N ASP A 267 2.64 -22.74 12.78
CA ASP A 267 1.31 -23.35 12.69
C ASP A 267 0.93 -23.75 11.25
N TYR A 268 1.85 -23.66 10.28
CA TYR A 268 1.65 -24.14 8.92
C TYR A 268 2.68 -25.20 8.58
N MET A 269 2.24 -26.35 8.08
CA MET A 269 3.15 -27.37 7.61
C MET A 269 3.78 -26.90 6.29
N MET A 270 5.06 -26.57 6.36
CA MET A 270 5.88 -26.20 5.21
C MET A 270 7.22 -26.92 5.29
N ASP A 271 7.62 -27.52 4.17
CA ASP A 271 8.94 -28.13 4.08
C ASP A 271 10.01 -27.04 4.21
N MET A 272 11.00 -27.32 5.05
CA MET A 272 12.16 -26.47 5.19
C MET A 272 12.92 -26.45 3.85
N PRO A 273 13.30 -25.27 3.31
CA PRO A 273 14.03 -25.22 2.05
C PRO A 273 15.38 -25.90 2.18
N THR A 274 15.84 -26.58 1.14
CA THR A 274 17.20 -27.19 1.11
C THR A 274 18.30 -26.14 1.18
N THR A 275 18.00 -24.91 0.73
CA THR A 275 18.96 -23.82 0.60
C THR A 275 18.25 -22.49 0.83
N MET A 276 18.85 -21.63 1.64
CA MET A 276 18.44 -20.23 1.78
C MET A 276 19.49 -19.32 1.18
N PHE A 277 19.09 -18.08 0.87
CA PHE A 277 20.00 -17.06 0.36
C PHE A 277 20.13 -15.90 1.35
N LYS A 278 21.34 -15.34 1.44
CA LYS A 278 21.64 -14.12 2.19
C LYS A 278 22.00 -12.96 1.28
N ALA A 279 21.78 -11.76 1.78
CA ALA A 279 22.18 -10.51 1.15
C ALA A 279 23.67 -10.23 1.41
N VAL A 280 24.49 -10.09 0.36
CA VAL A 280 25.95 -9.84 0.49
C VAL A 280 26.30 -8.39 0.19
N GLY A 281 25.81 -7.85 -0.93
CA GLY A 281 26.14 -6.51 -1.38
C GLY A 281 27.21 -6.50 -2.48
N CYS A 282 26.97 -5.71 -3.51
CA CYS A 282 27.90 -5.41 -4.60
C CYS A 282 27.58 -4.02 -5.15
N GLU A 283 28.41 -3.50 -6.05
CA GLU A 283 28.20 -2.19 -6.67
C GLU A 283 26.84 -2.07 -7.38
N VAL A 284 26.37 -3.14 -8.02
CA VAL A 284 25.08 -3.17 -8.75
C VAL A 284 23.88 -2.88 -7.84
N CYS A 285 23.95 -3.34 -6.58
CA CYS A 285 22.93 -3.08 -5.57
C CYS A 285 23.34 -2.01 -4.56
N ARG A 286 24.39 -1.23 -4.84
CA ARG A 286 24.91 -0.17 -3.97
C ARG A 286 25.25 -0.71 -2.57
N HIS A 287 25.85 -1.89 -2.53
CA HIS A 287 26.27 -2.61 -1.33
C HIS A 287 25.14 -2.95 -0.34
N THR A 288 23.87 -2.95 -0.78
CA THR A 288 22.74 -3.29 0.09
C THR A 288 22.44 -4.79 0.14
N GLY A 289 22.84 -5.52 -0.90
CA GLY A 289 22.46 -6.92 -1.13
C GLY A 289 21.04 -7.10 -1.69
N TYR A 290 20.30 -6.00 -1.93
CA TYR A 290 18.94 -6.02 -2.47
C TYR A 290 18.79 -5.12 -3.70
N LYS A 291 17.90 -5.46 -4.63
CA LYS A 291 17.61 -4.62 -5.80
C LYS A 291 16.13 -4.75 -6.19
N GLY A 292 15.37 -3.69 -5.94
CA GLY A 292 13.93 -3.67 -6.17
C GLY A 292 13.14 -4.37 -5.05
N ARG A 293 11.83 -4.46 -5.24
CA ARG A 293 10.87 -4.98 -4.26
C ARG A 293 9.87 -5.91 -4.93
N VAL A 294 9.24 -6.78 -4.13
CA VAL A 294 8.15 -7.67 -4.56
C VAL A 294 7.05 -7.66 -3.51
N GLY A 295 5.81 -7.82 -3.94
CA GLY A 295 4.64 -7.94 -3.07
C GLY A 295 4.56 -9.31 -2.41
N ILE A 296 4.13 -9.33 -1.16
CA ILE A 296 3.59 -10.51 -0.49
C ILE A 296 2.16 -10.18 -0.06
N TYR A 297 1.28 -11.17 -0.21
CA TYR A 297 -0.16 -10.97 -0.19
C TYR A 297 -0.83 -12.00 0.69
N GLU A 298 -1.74 -11.55 1.53
CA GLU A 298 -2.72 -12.36 2.22
C GLU A 298 -4.08 -11.93 1.67
N PHE A 299 -4.67 -12.79 0.85
CA PHE A 299 -5.92 -12.51 0.18
C PHE A 299 -7.04 -13.36 0.78
N MET A 300 -8.00 -12.67 1.40
CA MET A 300 -9.13 -13.26 2.11
C MET A 300 -10.44 -12.80 1.44
N PRO A 301 -10.93 -13.54 0.43
CA PRO A 301 -12.34 -13.45 0.03
C PRO A 301 -13.25 -13.77 1.22
N VAL A 302 -14.38 -13.07 1.35
CA VAL A 302 -15.33 -13.31 2.45
C VAL A 302 -16.35 -14.38 2.03
N SER A 303 -16.08 -15.63 2.45
CA SER A 303 -16.96 -16.79 2.27
C SER A 303 -18.28 -16.68 3.04
N LEU A 304 -19.23 -17.59 2.80
CA LEU A 304 -20.48 -17.66 3.55
C LEU A 304 -20.25 -17.97 5.05
N GLU A 305 -19.26 -18.82 5.34
CA GLU A 305 -18.85 -19.18 6.68
C GLU A 305 -18.25 -17.98 7.41
N LEU A 306 -17.36 -17.22 6.76
CA LEU A 306 -16.83 -15.96 7.30
C LEU A 306 -17.95 -14.94 7.52
N LYS A 307 -18.91 -14.81 6.57
CA LYS A 307 -20.08 -13.94 6.74
C LYS A 307 -20.90 -14.32 7.97
N SER A 308 -21.12 -15.61 8.22
CA SER A 308 -21.82 -16.09 9.41
C SER A 308 -21.07 -15.74 10.69
N LEU A 309 -19.75 -15.92 10.72
CA LEU A 309 -18.92 -15.58 11.88
C LEU A 309 -18.91 -14.07 12.15
N ILE A 310 -18.79 -13.25 11.10
CA ILE A 310 -18.85 -11.79 11.22
C ILE A 310 -20.19 -11.37 11.82
N SER A 311 -21.31 -11.86 11.28
CA SER A 311 -22.65 -11.53 11.77
C SER A 311 -22.89 -11.99 13.21
N ALA A 312 -22.25 -13.09 13.64
CA ALA A 312 -22.34 -13.62 14.99
C ALA A 312 -21.37 -12.96 15.99
N HIS A 313 -20.71 -11.85 15.62
CA HIS A 313 -19.68 -11.19 16.43
C HIS A 313 -18.50 -12.11 16.81
N GLY A 314 -18.10 -12.99 15.88
CA GLY A 314 -16.94 -13.85 16.04
C GLY A 314 -15.67 -13.05 16.35
N THR A 315 -14.80 -13.63 17.18
CA THR A 315 -13.54 -13.01 17.57
C THR A 315 -12.55 -13.00 16.40
N LEU A 316 -11.49 -12.19 16.51
CA LEU A 316 -10.40 -12.20 15.53
C LEU A 316 -9.78 -13.60 15.36
N ASN A 317 -9.71 -14.38 16.45
CA ASN A 317 -9.19 -15.75 16.40
C ASN A 317 -10.12 -16.70 15.66
N ASP A 318 -11.44 -16.52 15.77
CA ASP A 318 -12.42 -17.31 15.01
C ASP A 318 -12.27 -17.05 13.51
N LEU A 319 -12.13 -15.78 13.12
CA LEU A 319 -11.90 -15.37 11.73
C LEU A 319 -10.58 -15.94 11.17
N ARG A 320 -9.48 -15.85 11.93
CA ARG A 320 -8.18 -16.42 11.53
C ARG A 320 -8.24 -17.95 11.39
N THR A 321 -8.91 -18.61 12.33
CA THR A 321 -9.08 -20.06 12.31
C THR A 321 -9.89 -20.49 11.09
N GLN A 322 -10.97 -19.76 10.77
CA GLN A 322 -11.77 -20.04 9.60
C GLN A 322 -11.01 -19.76 8.29
N ALA A 323 -10.33 -18.61 8.19
CA ALA A 323 -9.51 -18.28 7.02
C ALA A 323 -8.45 -19.36 6.75
N LYS A 324 -7.79 -19.84 7.80
CA LYS A 324 -6.82 -20.95 7.71
C LYS A 324 -7.46 -22.26 7.24
N LYS A 325 -8.66 -22.60 7.73
CA LYS A 325 -9.40 -23.79 7.25
C LYS A 325 -9.75 -23.68 5.77
N GLU A 326 -10.01 -22.47 5.29
CA GLU A 326 -10.28 -22.16 3.88
C GLU A 326 -9.02 -22.07 3.01
N GLY A 327 -7.83 -22.32 3.59
CA GLY A 327 -6.56 -22.30 2.87
C GLY A 327 -6.02 -20.89 2.59
N ILE A 328 -6.52 -19.87 3.27
CA ILE A 328 -5.98 -18.51 3.17
C ILE A 328 -4.64 -18.46 3.89
N GLU A 329 -3.58 -18.17 3.12
CA GLU A 329 -2.22 -18.05 3.65
C GLU A 329 -2.00 -16.63 4.22
N PRO A 330 -1.55 -16.50 5.48
CA PRO A 330 -1.23 -15.22 6.06
C PRO A 330 0.07 -14.67 5.46
N LEU A 331 0.30 -13.36 5.61
CA LEU A 331 1.45 -12.66 5.02
C LEU A 331 2.81 -13.34 5.29
N ARG A 332 3.01 -13.90 6.48
CA ARG A 332 4.25 -14.60 6.85
C ARG A 332 4.48 -15.89 6.05
N ILE A 333 3.42 -16.61 5.70
CA ILE A 333 3.49 -17.85 4.89
C ILE A 333 3.73 -17.50 3.42
N ALA A 334 3.06 -16.47 2.91
CA ALA A 334 3.38 -15.91 1.59
C ALA A 334 4.84 -15.44 1.51
N GLY A 335 5.36 -14.83 2.59
CA GLY A 335 6.78 -14.47 2.73
C GLY A 335 7.70 -15.68 2.75
N ALA A 336 7.36 -16.73 3.51
CA ALA A 336 8.12 -17.98 3.58
C ALA A 336 8.30 -18.62 2.19
N ARG A 337 7.24 -18.64 1.37
CA ARG A 337 7.33 -19.10 -0.03
C ARG A 337 8.35 -18.29 -0.84
N LYS A 338 8.38 -16.96 -0.68
CA LYS A 338 9.40 -16.11 -1.35
C LYS A 338 10.82 -16.33 -0.86
N VAL A 339 11.00 -16.82 0.37
CA VAL A 339 12.31 -17.26 0.89
C VAL A 339 12.72 -18.57 0.22
N ILE A 340 11.82 -19.56 0.11
CA ILE A 340 12.06 -20.84 -0.59
C ILE A 340 12.44 -20.59 -2.05
N GLU A 341 11.76 -19.67 -2.74
CA GLU A 341 12.07 -19.28 -4.12
C GLU A 341 13.42 -18.54 -4.27
N GLY A 342 14.09 -18.19 -3.17
CA GLY A 342 15.34 -17.43 -3.18
C GLY A 342 15.18 -16.00 -3.70
N VAL A 343 13.98 -15.43 -3.53
CA VAL A 343 13.62 -14.06 -3.95
C VAL A 343 13.93 -13.04 -2.87
N THR A 344 13.75 -13.39 -1.60
CA THR A 344 14.02 -12.55 -0.42
C THR A 344 14.71 -13.36 0.68
N THR A 345 15.11 -12.70 1.76
CA THR A 345 15.67 -13.33 2.96
C THR A 345 14.61 -13.50 4.06
N LEU A 346 14.89 -14.40 5.01
CA LEU A 346 14.07 -14.61 6.21
C LEU A 346 13.99 -13.35 7.07
N GLU A 347 15.14 -12.71 7.30
CA GLU A 347 15.27 -11.40 7.98
C GLU A 347 14.31 -10.35 7.39
N GLU A 348 14.27 -10.27 6.05
CA GLU A 348 13.46 -9.26 5.37
C GLU A 348 11.96 -9.51 5.49
N VAL A 349 11.53 -10.78 5.53
CA VAL A 349 10.14 -11.14 5.78
C VAL A 349 9.76 -10.78 7.21
N LEU A 350 10.54 -11.25 8.20
CA LEU A 350 10.32 -10.98 9.62
C LEU A 350 10.29 -9.48 9.95
N ARG A 351 11.01 -8.66 9.19
CA ARG A 351 11.01 -7.19 9.32
C ARG A 351 9.66 -6.54 8.99
N VAL A 352 8.86 -7.11 8.08
CA VAL A 352 7.67 -6.44 7.54
C VAL A 352 6.35 -7.13 7.86
N VAL A 353 6.38 -8.41 8.22
CA VAL A 353 5.18 -9.19 8.54
C VAL A 353 4.95 -9.23 10.07
N PRO A 354 3.69 -9.11 10.52
CA PRO A 354 3.36 -9.47 11.89
C PRO A 354 3.48 -10.99 12.06
N LEU A 355 3.92 -11.42 13.24
CA LEU A 355 4.01 -12.84 13.62
C LEU A 355 2.75 -13.35 14.36
N SER A 356 1.76 -12.46 14.53
CA SER A 356 0.52 -12.68 15.29
C SER A 356 -0.54 -13.48 14.55
#